data_AF-A0A3G8ZNA9-F1
#
_entry.id   AF-A0A3G8ZNA9-F1
#
_cell.length_a   1.000
_cell.length_b   1.000
_cell.length_c   1.000
_cell.angle_alpha   90.00
_cell.angle_beta   90.00
_cell.angle_gamma   90.00
#
_symmetry.space_group_name_H-M   'P 1'
#
loop_
_entity.id
_entity.type
_entity.pdbx_description
1 polymer ?
#
loop_
_entity_poly.entity_id
_entity_poly.type
_entity_poly.pdbx_seq_one_letter_code
_entity_poly.pdbx_strand_id
1 'polypeptide(L)'
;MVASLVIGIIFLVAGLGLRYWINRRKFYRRSPMGAEGFSSYESSVFIKLIERVGKWIAYALIIFGLLSLWVYSREKKEKSSPNTEIQNPR
;
A
#
# COMPACT_ATOMS: atom_id res chain seq x y z
N MET A 1 17.44 -6.69 7.41
CA MET A 1 16.70 -6.91 8.68
C MET A 1 15.87 -5.70 9.12
N VAL A 2 16.37 -4.71 9.88
CA VAL A 2 15.46 -3.65 10.38
C VAL A 2 15.03 -2.69 9.26
N ALA A 3 15.94 -2.33 8.35
CA ALA A 3 15.64 -1.43 7.24
C ALA A 3 14.54 -1.96 6.30
N SER A 4 14.54 -3.26 5.96
CA SER A 4 13.50 -3.87 5.12
C SER A 4 12.12 -3.84 5.79
N LEU A 5 12.06 -4.08 7.10
CA LEU A 5 10.81 -3.98 7.85
C LEU A 5 10.29 -2.52 7.91
N VAL A 6 11.17 -1.55 8.19
CA VAL A 6 10.80 -0.12 8.23
C VAL A 6 10.31 0.36 6.86
N ILE A 7 11.02 0.01 5.79
CA ILE A 7 10.64 0.34 4.41
C ILE A 7 9.28 -0.30 4.10
N GLY A 8 9.09 -1.60 4.38
CA GLY A 8 7.82 -2.28 4.16
C GLY A 8 6.63 -1.60 4.84
N ILE A 9 6.79 -1.20 6.11
CA ILE A 9 5.75 -0.48 6.86
C ILE A 9 5.46 0.88 6.24
N ILE A 10 6.48 1.67 5.89
CA ILE A 10 6.31 2.99 5.25
C ILE A 10 5.51 2.85 3.95
N PHE A 11 5.87 1.89 3.09
CA PHE A 11 5.17 1.67 1.83
C PHE A 11 3.72 1.21 2.01
N LEU A 12 3.44 0.37 3.01
CA LEU A 12 2.08 -0.03 3.34
C LEU A 12 1.24 1.13 3.86
N VAL A 13 1.76 1.90 4.80
CA VAL A 13 1.06 3.06 5.38
C VAL A 13 0.81 4.12 4.30
N ALA A 14 1.81 4.41 3.46
CA ALA A 14 1.67 5.33 2.35
C ALA A 14 0.65 4.82 1.30
N GLY A 15 0.70 3.55 0.92
CA GLY A 15 -0.22 2.95 -0.05
C GLY A 15 -1.67 2.91 0.44
N LEU A 16 -1.89 2.51 1.69
CA LEU A 16 -3.22 2.52 2.32
C LEU A 16 -3.73 3.95 2.54
N GLY A 17 -2.86 4.85 2.99
CA GLY A 17 -3.18 6.27 3.17
C GLY A 17 -3.57 6.94 1.86
N LEU A 18 -2.83 6.69 0.78
CA LEU A 18 -3.14 7.18 -0.56
C LEU A 18 -4.49 6.63 -1.05
N ARG A 19 -4.74 5.32 -0.87
CA ARG A 19 -6.02 4.69 -1.23
C ARG A 19 -7.19 5.28 -0.45
N TYR A 20 -7.02 5.48 0.86
CA TYR A 20 -8.04 6.10 1.71
C TYR A 20 -8.31 7.54 1.29
N TRP A 21 -7.25 8.33 1.04
CA TRP A 21 -7.38 9.73 0.64
C TRP A 21 -8.11 9.89 -0.69
N ILE A 22 -7.80 9.05 -1.69
CA ILE A 22 -8.53 9.02 -2.98
C ILE A 22 -10.00 8.65 -2.77
N ASN A 23 -10.28 7.61 -1.99
CA ASN A 23 -11.66 7.20 -1.71
C ASN A 23 -12.44 8.26 -0.92
N ARG A 24 -11.77 8.97 0.00
CA ARG A 24 -12.34 10.06 0.78
C ARG A 24 -12.69 11.26 -0.11
N ARG A 25 -11.79 11.65 -1.03
CA ARG A 25 -12.08 12.69 -2.05
C ARG A 25 -13.27 12.31 -2.92
N LYS A 26 -13.37 11.04 -3.32
CA LYS A 26 -14.51 10.53 -4.10
C LYS A 26 -15.81 10.59 -3.31
N PHE A 27 -15.78 10.24 -2.03
CA PHE A 27 -16.96 10.28 -1.15
C PHE A 27 -17.49 11.71 -0.97
N TYR A 28 -16.62 12.68 -0.65
CA TYR A 28 -17.06 14.07 -0.45
C TYR A 28 -17.53 14.78 -1.72
N ARG A 29 -17.24 14.26 -2.91
CA ARG A 29 -17.75 14.81 -4.17
C ARG A 29 -19.18 14.32 -4.51
N ARG A 30 -19.69 13.32 -3.78
CA ARG A 30 -21.04 12.78 -4.00
C ARG A 30 -22.05 13.60 -3.21
N SER A 31 -23.12 14.00 -3.89
CA SER A 31 -24.31 14.58 -3.26
C SER A 31 -25.07 13.53 -2.42
N PRO A 32 -26.06 13.92 -1.60
CA PRO A 32 -26.91 12.97 -0.86
C PRO A 32 -27.60 11.92 -1.75
N MET A 33 -27.80 12.24 -3.03
CA MET A 33 -28.36 11.34 -4.05
C MET A 33 -27.31 10.42 -4.71
N GLY A 34 -26.04 10.50 -4.28
CA GLY A 34 -24.93 9.71 -4.83
C GLY A 34 -24.36 10.22 -6.16
N ALA A 35 -24.93 11.27 -6.74
CA ALA A 35 -24.44 11.89 -7.97
C ALA A 35 -23.14 12.65 -7.72
N GLU A 36 -22.14 12.42 -8.57
CA GLU A 36 -20.87 13.17 -8.54
C GLU A 36 -21.08 14.55 -9.17
N GLY A 37 -20.91 15.60 -8.37
CA GLY A 37 -20.96 16.97 -8.86
C GLY A 37 -19.63 17.37 -9.50
N PHE A 38 -19.64 17.69 -10.79
CA PHE A 38 -18.51 18.31 -11.47
C PHE A 38 -18.96 19.62 -12.11
N SER A 39 -18.11 20.65 -12.04
CA SER A 39 -18.41 21.97 -12.62
C SER A 39 -18.34 21.98 -14.15
N SER A 40 -17.58 21.05 -14.74
CA SER A 40 -17.33 21.01 -16.19
C SER A 40 -16.98 19.59 -16.63
N TYR A 41 -17.26 19.27 -17.90
CA TYR A 41 -16.93 17.98 -18.50
C TYR A 41 -15.42 17.67 -18.42
N GLU A 42 -14.57 18.63 -18.78
CA GLU A 42 -13.10 18.48 -18.75
C GLU A 42 -12.58 18.15 -17.35
N SER A 43 -13.09 18.84 -16.34
CA SER A 43 -12.78 18.58 -14.93
C SER A 43 -13.15 17.14 -14.52
N SER A 44 -14.30 16.65 -14.99
CA SER A 44 -14.73 15.28 -14.69
C SER A 44 -13.80 14.22 -15.28
N VAL A 45 -13.28 14.44 -16.49
CA VAL A 45 -12.38 13.51 -17.17
C VAL A 45 -11.01 13.53 -16.49
N PHE A 46 -10.45 14.72 -16.26
CA PHE A 46 -9.12 14.88 -15.66
C PHE A 46 -9.06 14.29 -14.24
N ILE A 47 -10.07 14.59 -13.40
CA ILE A 47 -10.12 14.08 -12.04
C ILE A 47 -10.30 12.56 -12.03
N LYS A 48 -11.18 12.01 -12.87
CA LYS A 48 -11.38 10.55 -12.96
C LYS A 48 -10.12 9.84 -13.46
N LEU A 49 -9.36 10.45 -14.37
CA LEU A 49 -8.09 9.92 -14.86
C LEU A 49 -7.05 9.84 -13.73
N ILE A 50 -6.88 10.92 -12.97
CA ILE A 50 -5.99 10.94 -11.79
C ILE A 50 -6.44 9.93 -10.74
N GLU A 51 -7.74 9.80 -10.46
CA GLU A 51 -8.24 8.81 -9.51
C GLU A 51 -7.96 7.37 -9.96
N ARG A 52 -8.01 7.11 -11.27
CA ARG A 52 -7.69 5.79 -11.83
C ARG A 52 -6.20 5.50 -11.69
N VAL A 53 -5.34 6.42 -12.11
CA VAL A 53 -3.88 6.30 -12.02
C VAL A 53 -3.44 6.20 -10.56
N GLY A 54 -3.97 7.05 -9.68
CA GLY A 54 -3.67 7.05 -8.25
C GLY A 54 -4.06 5.74 -7.55
N LYS A 55 -5.14 5.08 -7.97
CA LYS A 55 -5.50 3.74 -7.47
C LYS A 55 -4.48 2.68 -7.87
N TRP A 56 -4.01 2.70 -9.11
CA TRP A 56 -2.96 1.79 -9.56
C TRP A 56 -1.66 2.01 -8.79
N ILE A 57 -1.27 3.27 -8.57
CA ILE A 57 -0.10 3.64 -7.77
C ILE A 57 -0.26 3.12 -6.33
N ALA A 58 -1.43 3.31 -5.72
CA ALA A 58 -1.70 2.81 -4.37
C ALA A 58 -1.57 1.28 -4.28
N TYR A 59 -2.06 0.54 -5.28
CA TYR A 59 -1.88 -0.90 -5.32
C TYR A 59 -0.42 -1.31 -5.51
N ALA A 60 0.33 -0.61 -6.36
CA ALA A 60 1.76 -0.86 -6.53
C ALA A 60 2.53 -0.66 -5.21
N LEU A 61 2.23 0.41 -4.47
CA LEU A 61 2.82 0.69 -3.15
C LEU A 61 2.49 -0.41 -2.13
N ILE A 62 1.24 -0.87 -2.09
CA ILE A 62 0.82 -1.94 -1.17
C ILE A 62 1.53 -3.26 -1.50
N ILE A 63 1.59 -3.63 -2.79
CA ILE A 63 2.28 -4.85 -3.24
C ILE A 63 3.76 -4.78 -2.87
N PHE A 64 4.41 -3.64 -3.11
CA PHE A 64 5.82 -3.44 -2.77
C PHE A 64 6.06 -3.55 -1.26
N GLY A 65 5.19 -2.96 -0.43
CA GLY A 65 5.24 -3.08 1.02
C GLY A 65 5.12 -4.53 1.51
N LEU A 66 4.20 -5.31 0.93
CA LEU A 66 4.04 -6.74 1.23
C LEU A 66 5.27 -7.57 0.82
N LEU A 67 5.84 -7.31 -0.37
CA LEU A 67 7.05 -7.98 -0.82
C LEU A 67 8.23 -7.71 0.12
N SER A 68 8.39 -6.48 0.59
CA SER A 68 9.44 -6.12 1.53
C SER A 68 9.31 -6.86 2.88
N LEU A 69 8.07 -6.99 3.39
CA LEU A 69 7.76 -7.80 4.57
C LEU A 69 8.03 -9.29 4.35
N TRP A 70 7.74 -9.81 3.16
CA TRP A 70 8.01 -11.19 2.81
C TRP A 70 9.52 -11.50 2.80
N VAL A 71 10.33 -10.61 2.22
CA VAL A 71 11.80 -10.70 2.23
C VAL A 71 12.33 -10.68 3.67
N TYR A 72 11.81 -9.78 4.51
CA TYR A 72 12.18 -9.75 5.94
C TYR A 72 11.84 -11.08 6.66
N SER A 73 10.67 -11.65 6.38
CA SER A 73 10.27 -12.94 6.98
C SER A 73 11.18 -14.09 6.56
N ARG A 74 11.69 -14.11 5.32
CA ARG A 74 12.67 -15.10 4.83
C ARG A 74 13.99 -14.99 5.59
N GLU A 75 14.55 -13.77 5.65
CA GLU A 75 15.80 -13.48 6.38
C GLU A 75 15.74 -13.95 7.85
N LYS A 76 14.58 -13.76 8.51
CA LYS A 76 14.40 -14.17 9.90
C LYS A 76 14.41 -15.70 10.04
N LYS A 77 13.74 -16.43 9.13
CA LYS A 77 13.70 -17.91 9.16
C LYS A 77 15.09 -18.51 8.95
N GLU A 78 15.88 -17.94 8.05
CA GLU A 78 17.25 -18.40 7.77
C GLU A 78 18.22 -18.14 8.93
N LYS A 79 17.97 -17.18 9.83
CA LYS A 79 18.81 -16.99 11.03
C LYS A 79 18.38 -17.82 12.24
N SER A 80 17.11 -18.23 12.31
CA SER A 80 16.63 -19.13 13.37
C SER A 80 17.08 -20.57 13.17
N SER A 81 17.04 -21.11 11.95
CA SER A 81 17.44 -22.49 11.66
C SER A 81 18.89 -22.85 12.03
N PRO A 82 19.93 -22.06 11.68
CA PRO A 82 21.32 -22.43 11.97
C PRO A 82 21.64 -22.39 13.47
N ASN A 83 20.97 -21.54 14.26
CA ASN A 83 21.17 -21.53 15.71
C ASN A 83 20.56 -22.75 16.43
N THR A 84 19.52 -23.35 15.83
CA THR A 84 18.84 -24.51 16.42
C THR A 84 19.64 -25.80 16.18
N GLU A 85 20.38 -25.89 15.07
CA GLU A 85 21.29 -27.01 14.79
C GLU A 85 22.57 -26.96 15.64
N ILE A 86 23.09 -25.77 15.97
CA ILE A 86 24.30 -25.63 16.81
C ILE A 86 23.99 -25.85 18.30
N GLN A 87 22.76 -25.55 18.76
CA GLN A 87 22.35 -25.71 20.16
C GLN A 87 21.81 -27.10 20.52
N ASN A 88 21.70 -28.01 19.55
CA ASN A 88 21.37 -29.41 19.82
C ASN A 88 22.58 -30.30 19.47
N PRO A 89 23.71 -30.19 20.20
CA PRO A 89 24.74 -31.21 20.12
C PRO A 89 24.12 -32.48 20.70
N ARG A 90 23.93 -33.49 19.85
CA ARG A 90 23.66 -34.86 20.32
C ARG A 90 24.82 -35.37 21.15
#